data_AF-A0A1H5YM75-F1
#
_entry.id   AF-A0A1H5YM75-F1
#
_cell.length_a   1.000
_cell.length_b   1.000
_cell.length_c   1.000
_cell.angle_alpha   90.00
_cell.angle_beta   90.00
_cell.angle_gamma   90.00
#
_symmetry.space_group_name_H-M   'P 1'
#
loop_
_entity.id
_entity.type
_entity.pdbx_description
1 polymer ?
#
loop_
_entity_poly.entity_id
_entity_poly.type
_entity_poly.pdbx_seq_one_letter_code
_entity_poly.pdbx_strand_id
1 'polypeptide(L)'
;MATHNPFSLGIQEQAIPILAIILCIGLAYLLLRWVASRRHRALIREREGVDEASFARRMQEQGFDPVIARSTFRYLQEVQGIRFPVLPTDDLDVDLGLDSEDIKQTLSDLSSGLERRLNAALLHRPLVTVEDLVRLLQASPRAESSPGTEAVA
;
A
#
# COMPACT_ATOMS: atom_id res chain seq x y z
N MET A 1 -18.53 50.89 37.46
CA MET A 1 -18.66 50.60 36.02
C MET A 1 -18.37 49.12 35.82
N ALA A 2 -19.42 48.29 35.75
CA ALA A 2 -19.28 46.88 35.43
C ALA A 2 -19.36 46.74 33.90
N THR A 3 -18.25 46.39 33.27
CA THR A 3 -18.16 46.09 31.84
C THR A 3 -18.79 44.72 31.60
N HIS A 4 -20.08 44.70 31.26
CA HIS A 4 -20.70 43.52 30.66
C HIS A 4 -20.14 43.34 29.25
N ASN A 5 -19.25 42.37 29.08
CA ASN A 5 -18.78 41.94 27.76
C ASN A 5 -19.91 41.17 27.05
N PRO A 6 -20.49 41.67 25.95
CA PRO A 6 -21.61 41.04 25.25
C PRO A 6 -21.23 39.75 24.48
N PHE A 7 -19.94 39.44 24.39
CA PHE A 7 -19.42 38.28 23.66
C PHE A 7 -19.62 36.94 24.38
N SER A 8 -19.86 36.91 25.70
CA SER A 8 -20.00 35.65 26.45
C SER A 8 -21.38 34.99 26.30
N LEU A 9 -22.40 35.73 25.87
CA LEU A 9 -23.77 35.22 25.70
C LEU A 9 -24.01 34.56 24.32
N GLY A 10 -23.37 35.03 23.25
CA GLY A 10 -23.57 34.48 21.89
C GLY A 10 -22.85 33.16 21.62
N ILE A 11 -21.76 32.87 22.36
CA ILE A 11 -20.96 31.66 22.16
C ILE A 11 -21.66 30.43 22.76
N GLN A 12 -22.47 30.61 23.82
CA GLN A 12 -23.10 29.50 24.53
C GLN A 12 -24.30 28.90 23.76
N GLU A 13 -25.03 29.70 22.97
CA GLU A 13 -26.14 29.24 22.13
C GLU A 13 -25.67 28.52 20.84
N GLN A 14 -24.53 28.94 20.26
CA GLN A 14 -24.01 28.34 19.03
C GLN A 14 -23.00 27.20 19.26
N ALA A 15 -22.47 27.04 20.48
CA ALA A 15 -21.56 25.96 20.79
C ALA A 15 -22.21 24.57 20.68
N ILE A 16 -23.48 24.43 21.08
CA ILE A 16 -24.21 23.15 21.05
C ILE A 16 -24.37 22.60 19.62
N PRO A 17 -24.87 23.35 18.63
CA PRO A 17 -24.99 22.83 17.26
C PRO A 17 -23.63 22.56 16.61
N ILE A 18 -22.61 23.38 16.88
CA ILE A 18 -21.25 23.17 16.34
C ILE A 18 -20.65 21.87 16.91
N LEU A 19 -20.77 21.65 18.22
CA LEU A 19 -20.27 20.45 18.87
C LEU A 19 -21.01 19.19 18.39
N ALA A 20 -22.32 19.30 18.15
CA ALA A 20 -23.12 18.23 17.54
C ALA A 20 -22.66 17.89 16.10
N ILE A 21 -22.34 18.90 15.28
CA ILE A 21 -21.81 18.69 13.93
C ILE A 21 -20.43 18.03 13.97
N ILE A 22 -19.53 18.50 14.82
CA ILE A 22 -18.19 17.90 14.99
C ILE A 22 -18.32 16.45 15.47
N LEU A 23 -19.22 16.18 16.42
CA LEU A 23 -19.49 14.83 16.89
C LEU A 23 -20.05 13.95 15.78
N CYS A 24 -20.97 14.45 14.95
CA CYS A 24 -21.52 13.71 13.81
C CYS A 24 -20.44 13.39 12.76
N ILE A 25 -19.56 14.35 12.44
CA ILE A 25 -18.45 14.14 11.51
C ILE A 25 -17.46 13.11 12.09
N GLY A 26 -17.11 13.24 13.36
CA GLY A 26 -16.25 12.29 14.06
C GLY A 26 -16.86 10.88 14.08
N LEU A 27 -18.14 10.75 14.38
CA LEU A 27 -18.86 9.48 14.40
C LEU A 27 -18.96 8.86 12.99
N ALA A 28 -19.22 9.67 11.97
CA ALA A 28 -19.25 9.23 10.57
C ALA A 28 -17.87 8.72 10.12
N TYR A 29 -16.79 9.44 10.46
CA TYR A 29 -15.43 9.00 10.20
C TYR A 29 -15.10 7.69 10.93
N LEU A 30 -15.50 7.57 12.19
CA LEU A 30 -15.29 6.37 13.00
C LEU A 30 -16.05 5.18 12.41
N LEU A 31 -17.30 5.38 11.99
CA LEU A 31 -18.12 4.37 11.33
C LEU A 31 -17.55 3.95 9.98
N LEU A 32 -17.11 4.89 9.15
CA LEU A 32 -16.41 4.61 7.89
C LEU A 32 -15.18 3.75 8.14
N ARG A 33 -14.35 4.14 9.12
CA ARG A 33 -13.16 3.38 9.52
C ARG A 33 -13.52 2.01 10.09
N TRP A 34 -14.64 1.88 10.80
CA TRP A 34 -15.10 0.63 11.37
C TRP A 34 -15.67 -0.32 10.32
N VAL A 35 -16.39 0.21 9.32
CA VAL A 35 -16.90 -0.54 8.16
C VAL A 35 -15.74 -1.01 7.27
N ALA A 36 -14.78 -0.13 6.98
CA ALA A 36 -13.55 -0.50 6.27
C ALA A 36 -12.77 -1.60 7.03
N SER A 37 -12.62 -1.44 8.35
CA SER A 37 -11.98 -2.45 9.20
C SER A 37 -12.77 -3.76 9.26
N ARG A 38 -14.11 -3.72 9.24
CA ARG A 38 -14.97 -4.92 9.21
C ARG A 38 -14.89 -5.63 7.87
N ARG A 39 -14.78 -4.90 6.76
CA ARG A 39 -14.56 -5.46 5.42
C ARG A 39 -13.19 -6.15 5.35
N HIS A 40 -12.13 -5.54 5.90
CA HIS A 40 -10.83 -6.21 6.05
C HIS A 40 -10.90 -7.46 6.95
N ARG A 41 -11.68 -7.44 8.04
CA ARG A 41 -11.85 -8.61 8.92
C ARG A 41 -12.66 -9.75 8.31
N ALA A 42 -13.49 -9.48 7.30
CA ALA A 42 -14.16 -10.52 6.51
C ALA A 42 -13.16 -11.16 5.53
N LEU A 43 -12.33 -10.34 4.87
CA LEU A 43 -11.27 -10.81 3.97
C LEU A 43 -10.20 -11.65 4.68
N ILE A 44 -9.84 -11.31 5.92
CA ILE A 44 -8.89 -12.09 6.74
C ILE A 44 -9.39 -13.51 7.00
N ARG A 45 -10.70 -13.68 7.23
CA ARG A 45 -11.31 -15.00 7.50
C ARG A 45 -11.43 -15.89 6.27
N GLU A 46 -11.43 -15.30 5.07
CA GLU A 46 -11.51 -16.04 3.80
C GLU A 46 -10.11 -16.40 3.25
N ARG A 47 -9.05 -15.74 3.75
CA ARG A 47 -7.66 -15.88 3.29
C ARG A 47 -6.76 -16.70 4.23
N GLU A 48 -7.29 -17.20 5.34
CA GLU A 48 -6.59 -18.18 6.19
C GLU A 48 -6.26 -19.44 5.37
N GLY A 49 -5.00 -19.56 4.93
CA GLY A 49 -4.52 -20.64 4.06
C GLY A 49 -3.78 -20.17 2.81
N VAL A 50 -3.78 -18.87 2.49
CA VAL A 50 -2.91 -18.31 1.45
C VAL A 50 -1.51 -18.11 2.01
N ASP A 51 -0.61 -19.03 1.67
CA ASP A 51 0.81 -18.95 1.97
C ASP A 51 1.59 -18.33 0.80
N GLU A 52 2.85 -17.95 1.09
CA GLU A 52 3.80 -17.44 0.10
C GLU A 52 3.90 -18.38 -1.13
N ALA A 53 3.84 -19.70 -0.89
CA ALA A 53 3.90 -20.71 -1.94
C ALA A 53 2.69 -20.67 -2.88
N SER A 54 1.48 -20.48 -2.35
CA SER A 54 0.25 -20.34 -3.13
C SER A 54 0.23 -19.04 -3.92
N PHE A 55 0.70 -17.94 -3.32
CA PHE A 55 0.87 -16.68 -4.03
C PHE A 55 1.83 -16.82 -5.21
N ALA A 56 3.01 -17.37 -4.96
CA ALA A 56 4.02 -17.60 -5.99
C ALA A 56 3.51 -18.55 -7.09
N ARG A 57 2.75 -19.59 -6.73
CA ARG A 57 2.16 -20.53 -7.70
C ARG A 57 1.14 -19.84 -8.60
N ARG A 58 0.23 -19.02 -8.05
CA ARG A 58 -0.75 -18.26 -8.85
C ARG A 58 -0.06 -17.28 -9.80
N MET A 59 0.99 -16.61 -9.34
CA MET A 59 1.79 -15.72 -10.18
C MET A 59 2.55 -16.49 -11.28
N GLN A 60 3.05 -17.69 -10.96
CA GLN A 60 3.71 -18.56 -11.93
C GLN A 60 2.74 -19.05 -13.02
N GLU A 61 1.49 -19.38 -12.69
CA GLU A 61 0.45 -19.74 -13.66
C GLU A 61 0.16 -18.61 -14.66
N GLN A 62 0.38 -17.36 -14.25
CA GLN A 62 0.25 -16.16 -15.10
C GLN A 62 1.54 -15.82 -15.87
N GLY A 63 2.61 -16.61 -15.71
CA GLY A 63 3.89 -16.42 -16.40
C GLY A 63 4.88 -15.51 -15.65
N PHE A 64 4.63 -15.21 -14.36
CA PHE A 64 5.55 -14.42 -13.56
C PHE A 64 6.67 -15.27 -12.92
N ASP A 65 7.82 -14.64 -12.68
CA ASP A 65 8.95 -15.25 -11.98
C ASP A 65 8.60 -15.46 -10.48
N PRO A 66 8.60 -16.72 -10.00
CA PRO A 66 8.24 -17.01 -8.61
C PRO A 66 9.20 -16.38 -7.60
N VAL A 67 10.46 -16.09 -7.95
CA VAL A 67 11.43 -15.46 -7.04
C VAL A 67 11.05 -14.00 -6.78
N ILE A 68 10.62 -13.29 -7.82
CA ILE A 68 10.13 -11.91 -7.71
C ILE A 68 8.83 -11.91 -6.90
N ALA A 69 7.88 -12.78 -7.26
CA ALA A 69 6.60 -12.88 -6.57
C ALA A 69 6.76 -13.14 -5.06
N ARG A 70 7.63 -14.09 -4.68
CA ARG A 70 7.94 -14.37 -3.27
C ARG A 70 8.57 -13.19 -2.55
N SER A 71 9.55 -12.55 -3.18
CA SER A 71 10.23 -11.37 -2.61
C SER A 71 9.26 -10.21 -2.41
N THR A 72 8.37 -9.97 -3.37
CA THR A 72 7.32 -8.96 -3.26
C THR A 72 6.33 -9.29 -2.14
N PHE A 73 5.86 -10.53 -2.06
CA PHE A 73 4.96 -10.96 -0.99
C PHE A 73 5.58 -10.76 0.40
N ARG A 74 6.83 -11.21 0.58
CA ARG A 74 7.56 -11.08 1.83
C ARG A 74 7.79 -9.62 2.22
N TYR A 75 8.22 -8.78 1.27
CA TYR A 75 8.44 -7.36 1.54
C TYR A 75 7.16 -6.65 1.98
N LEU A 76 6.04 -6.93 1.32
CA LEU A 76 4.74 -6.35 1.67
C LEU A 76 4.28 -6.77 3.08
N GLN A 77 4.55 -8.00 3.51
CA GLN A 77 4.18 -8.45 4.85
C GLN A 77 5.15 -7.98 5.94
N GLU A 78 6.46 -8.09 5.70
CA GLU A 78 7.51 -7.86 6.71
C GLU A 78 7.90 -6.39 6.84
N VAL A 79 8.01 -5.68 5.72
CA VAL A 79 8.49 -4.29 5.70
C VAL A 79 7.33 -3.30 5.74
N GLN A 80 6.33 -3.48 4.89
CA GLN A 80 5.13 -2.64 4.89
C GLN A 80 4.12 -3.01 6.00
N GLY A 81 4.35 -4.13 6.69
CA GLY A 81 3.56 -4.51 7.87
C GLY A 81 2.12 -4.92 7.55
N ILE A 82 1.86 -5.39 6.32
CA ILE A 82 0.53 -5.83 5.91
C ILE A 82 0.15 -7.10 6.67
N ARG A 83 -0.87 -6.99 7.53
CA ARG A 83 -1.26 -8.01 8.50
C ARG A 83 -2.08 -9.17 7.92
N PHE A 84 -2.33 -9.16 6.61
CA PHE A 84 -3.14 -10.17 5.93
C PHE A 84 -2.41 -10.74 4.71
N PRO A 85 -2.79 -11.94 4.24
CA PRO A 85 -2.22 -12.52 3.03
C PRO A 85 -2.56 -11.64 1.82
N VAL A 86 -1.49 -11.17 1.16
CA VAL A 86 -1.57 -10.32 -0.03
C VAL A 86 -2.00 -11.17 -1.23
N LEU A 87 -2.93 -10.67 -2.04
CA LEU A 87 -3.33 -11.26 -3.32
C LEU A 87 -2.79 -10.46 -4.51
N PRO A 88 -2.57 -11.11 -5.67
CA PRO A 88 -2.12 -10.41 -6.88
C PRO A 88 -3.06 -9.29 -7.33
N THR A 89 -4.36 -9.49 -7.12
CA THR A 89 -5.42 -8.55 -7.52
C THR A 89 -5.69 -7.47 -6.48
N ASP A 90 -5.01 -7.48 -5.34
CA ASP A 90 -5.21 -6.46 -4.31
C ASP A 90 -4.72 -5.12 -4.85
N ASP A 91 -5.54 -4.08 -4.64
CA ASP A 91 -5.21 -2.71 -4.95
C ASP A 91 -4.19 -2.15 -3.94
N LEU A 92 -3.11 -1.54 -4.44
CA LEU A 92 -2.02 -1.02 -3.60
C LEU A 92 -2.49 0.11 -2.67
N ASP A 93 -3.41 0.96 -3.13
CA ASP A 93 -3.93 2.09 -2.34
C ASP A 93 -5.20 1.66 -1.58
N VAL A 94 -6.17 1.09 -2.28
CA VAL A 94 -7.50 0.81 -1.69
C VAL A 94 -7.49 -0.39 -0.75
N ASP A 95 -6.82 -1.49 -1.13
CA ASP A 95 -6.85 -2.73 -0.35
C ASP A 95 -5.67 -2.81 0.63
N LEU A 96 -4.47 -2.40 0.20
CA LEU A 96 -3.26 -2.45 1.02
C LEU A 96 -3.00 -1.17 1.81
N GLY A 97 -3.62 -0.04 1.43
CA GLY A 97 -3.46 1.23 2.13
C GLY A 97 -2.09 1.89 1.92
N LEU A 98 -1.38 1.55 0.85
CA LEU A 98 -0.08 2.12 0.51
C LEU A 98 -0.30 3.42 -0.27
N ASP A 99 0.24 4.52 0.26
CA ASP A 99 0.22 5.77 -0.47
C ASP A 99 1.26 5.78 -1.61
N SER A 100 1.26 6.85 -2.41
CA SER A 100 2.19 6.95 -3.55
C SER A 100 3.67 6.95 -3.17
N GLU A 101 4.02 7.40 -1.96
CA GLU A 101 5.40 7.39 -1.49
C GLU A 101 5.78 5.99 -0.98
N ASP A 102 4.88 5.31 -0.27
CA ASP A 102 5.06 3.92 0.15
C ASP A 102 5.24 2.99 -1.06
N ILE A 103 4.50 3.22 -2.14
CA ILE A 103 4.63 2.47 -3.40
C ILE A 103 6.01 2.73 -4.03
N LYS A 104 6.48 3.98 -4.08
CA LYS A 104 7.82 4.31 -4.61
C LYS A 104 8.93 3.69 -3.78
N GLN A 105 8.81 3.75 -2.45
CA GLN A 105 9.77 3.14 -1.53
C GLN A 105 9.81 1.62 -1.73
N THR A 106 8.64 0.98 -1.82
CA THR A 106 8.51 -0.46 -2.10
C THR A 106 9.20 -0.84 -3.41
N LEU A 107 8.98 -0.06 -4.47
CA LEU A 107 9.64 -0.28 -5.76
C LEU A 107 11.16 -0.12 -5.67
N SER A 108 11.63 0.93 -5.00
CA SER A 108 13.06 1.19 -4.82
C SER A 108 13.74 0.06 -4.07
N ASP A 109 13.14 -0.40 -2.97
CA ASP A 109 13.74 -1.43 -2.13
C ASP A 109 13.66 -2.82 -2.77
N LEU A 110 12.54 -3.16 -3.42
CA LEU A 110 12.41 -4.42 -4.15
C LEU A 110 13.33 -4.48 -5.36
N SER A 111 13.46 -3.38 -6.12
CA SER A 111 14.40 -3.33 -7.24
C SER A 111 15.84 -3.43 -6.78
N SER A 112 16.20 -2.77 -5.68
CA SER A 112 17.53 -2.88 -5.08
C SER A 112 17.82 -4.30 -4.55
N GLY A 113 16.87 -4.89 -3.82
CA GLY A 113 17.01 -6.23 -3.25
C GLY A 113 17.01 -7.36 -4.28
N LEU A 114 16.42 -7.13 -5.47
CA LEU A 114 16.45 -8.08 -6.60
C LEU A 114 17.56 -7.77 -7.60
N GLU A 115 18.42 -6.78 -7.33
CA GLU A 115 19.47 -6.31 -8.23
C GLU A 115 18.94 -5.98 -9.63
N ARG A 116 17.84 -5.23 -9.69
CA ARG A 116 17.18 -4.82 -10.95
C ARG A 116 17.21 -3.31 -11.10
N ARG A 117 17.38 -2.84 -12.34
CA ARG A 117 17.25 -1.43 -12.67
C ARG A 117 15.81 -1.14 -13.05
N LEU A 118 15.14 -0.33 -12.23
CA LEU A 118 13.76 0.06 -12.45
C LEU A 118 13.59 0.70 -13.84
N ASN A 119 12.70 0.13 -14.67
CA ASN A 119 12.46 0.67 -15.99
C ASN A 119 11.52 1.89 -15.90
N ALA A 120 12.09 3.09 -15.97
CA ALA A 120 11.35 4.34 -15.88
C ALA A 120 10.28 4.50 -16.99
N ALA A 121 10.46 3.87 -18.15
CA ALA A 121 9.48 3.92 -19.24
C ALA A 121 8.18 3.16 -18.92
N LEU A 122 8.22 2.24 -17.94
CA LEU A 122 7.05 1.47 -17.51
C LEU A 122 6.32 2.13 -16.33
N LEU A 123 6.92 3.14 -15.68
CA LEU A 123 6.27 3.93 -14.62
C LEU A 123 5.12 4.81 -15.13
N HIS A 124 4.97 4.95 -16.44
CA HIS A 124 3.85 5.68 -17.06
C HIS A 124 2.55 4.87 -17.03
N ARG A 125 2.61 3.55 -16.77
CA ARG A 125 1.41 2.74 -16.51
C ARG A 125 0.94 2.96 -15.08
N PRO A 126 -0.38 3.00 -14.84
CA PRO A 126 -0.89 3.10 -13.49
C PRO A 126 -0.54 1.81 -12.73
N LEU A 127 0.22 1.93 -11.65
CA LEU A 127 0.44 0.84 -10.70
C LEU A 127 -0.75 0.82 -9.74
N VAL A 128 -1.75 0.02 -10.08
CA VAL A 128 -2.98 -0.11 -9.29
C VAL A 128 -2.91 -1.34 -8.40
N THR A 129 -2.39 -2.46 -8.93
CA THR A 129 -2.43 -3.76 -8.25
C THR A 129 -1.05 -4.30 -7.90
N VAL A 130 -1.01 -5.28 -6.99
CA VAL A 130 0.21 -6.06 -6.69
C VAL A 130 0.74 -6.79 -7.92
N GLU A 131 -0.16 -7.25 -8.80
CA GLU A 131 0.24 -7.85 -10.08
C GLU A 131 1.01 -6.86 -10.94
N ASP A 132 0.56 -5.61 -11.04
CA ASP A 132 1.26 -4.57 -11.81
C ASP A 132 2.64 -4.27 -11.22
N LEU A 133 2.78 -4.31 -9.89
CA LEU A 133 4.06 -4.17 -9.20
C LEU A 133 5.04 -5.30 -9.60
N VAL A 134 4.61 -6.56 -9.55
CA VAL A 134 5.44 -7.71 -9.93
C VAL A 134 5.75 -7.66 -11.43
N ARG A 135 4.79 -7.27 -12.27
CA ARG A 135 4.99 -7.10 -13.71
C ARG A 135 6.04 -6.04 -14.03
N LEU A 136 6.03 -4.91 -13.33
CA LEU A 136 7.04 -3.86 -13.47
C LEU A 136 8.42 -4.36 -13.08
N LEU A 137 8.53 -5.07 -11.95
CA LEU A 137 9.79 -5.65 -11.48
C LEU A 137 10.30 -6.73 -12.44
N GLN A 138 9.42 -7.55 -13.01
CA GLN A 138 9.80 -8.57 -13.98
C GLN A 138 10.30 -7.98 -15.29
N ALA A 139 9.64 -6.93 -15.78
CA ALA A 139 10.01 -6.21 -16.99
C ALA A 139 11.25 -5.30 -16.81
N SER A 140 11.69 -5.10 -15.57
CA SER A 140 12.92 -4.37 -15.26
C SER A 140 14.14 -5.28 -15.45
N PRO A 141 15.14 -4.87 -16.26
CA PRO A 141 16.33 -5.67 -16.50
C PRO A 141 17.14 -5.86 -15.22
N ARG A 142 17.80 -7.03 -15.10
CA ARG A 142 18.80 -7.24 -14.05
C ARG A 142 19.91 -6.21 -14.23
N ALA A 143 20.35 -5.62 -13.14
CA ALA A 143 21.53 -4.77 -13.11
C ALA A 143 22.71 -5.69 -13.44
N GLU A 144 23.08 -5.76 -14.73
CA GLU A 144 24.29 -6.47 -15.12
C GLU A 144 25.46 -5.94 -14.28
N SER A 145 26.06 -6.83 -13.49
CA SER A 145 27.44 -6.67 -13.07
C SER A 145 28.24 -6.49 -14.35
N SER A 146 28.81 -5.30 -14.55
CA SER A 146 29.69 -4.98 -15.67
C SER A 146 30.64 -6.16 -15.92
N PRO A 147 30.69 -6.75 -17.13
CA PRO A 147 31.73 -7.70 -17.46
C PRO A 147 33.07 -6.98 -17.37
N GLY A 148 34.06 -7.68 -16.83
CA GLY A 148 35.39 -7.14 -16.56
C GLY A 148 36.02 -6.49 -17.80
N THR A 149 36.50 -5.27 -17.60
CA THR A 149 37.63 -4.75 -18.37
C THR A 149 38.90 -5.41 -17.83
N GLU A 150 39.08 -6.69 -18.11
CA GLU A 150 40.40 -7.32 -18.10
C GLU A 150 40.83 -7.59 -19.55
N ALA A 151 42.08 -7.20 -19.82
CA ALA A 151 42.91 -7.58 -20.95
C ALA A 151 42.48 -7.10 -22.36
N VAL A 152 43.01 -5.92 -22.74
CA VAL A 152 43.57 -5.76 -24.09
C VAL A 152 45.07 -5.50 -23.93
N ALA A 153 45.82 -6.28 -24.71
CA ALA A 153 47.27 -6.45 -24.73
C ALA A 153 48.07 -5.17 -25.01
#